data_AF-A0A1R3XC02-F1
#
_entry.id   AF-A0A1R3XC02-F1
#
_cell.length_a   1.000
_cell.length_b   1.000
_cell.length_c   1.000
_cell.angle_alpha   90.00
_cell.angle_beta   90.00
_cell.angle_gamma   90.00
#
_symmetry.space_group_name_H-M   'P 1'
#
loop_
_entity.id
_entity.type
_entity.pdbx_description
1 polymer ?
#
loop_
_entity_poly.entity_id
_entity_poly.type
_entity_poly.pdbx_seq_one_letter_code
_entity_poly.pdbx_strand_id
1 'polypeptide(L)'
;MTPKRAAIVVALAAIPVLVTSVVFLPAGGVVSLLAAVGLALSLAGIGLALLWATRSSWAPEPAPAARTFDRAAAQRRTRRGLQVEGWIGVIGGLGLLALVLGLDDDERSAVRFGALAVGLLILGAVSIVVARATGRAKGEQDAVSDDEPVPSGWILVSRRDRGSLLVFALPGLFAVLWGAWQFVPFFLLSLREGPTLLAATLGLAGVAVVGAGAVWAVRLIPDVWVDAHAARVRVGAHTASAGALTAARVSATAMMTGGSRSLFLILEGPGKLRVPLLLRRRGELAMTPAQRRAAVALVEAAAIELPRAKEDPRGKFSRTLYPTHLDAAQAREIVARPPRSDQDLPVTVG
;
A
#
# COMPACT_ATOMS: atom_id res chain seq x y z
N MET A 1 -20.93 24.91 26.44
CA MET A 1 -21.21 23.50 26.07
C MET A 1 -19.87 22.81 25.86
N THR A 2 -19.61 21.64 26.48
CA THR A 2 -18.31 20.96 26.28
C THR A 2 -18.22 20.42 24.84
N PRO A 3 -17.02 20.37 24.23
CA PRO A 3 -16.85 19.89 22.86
C PRO A 3 -17.38 18.46 22.68
N LYS A 4 -17.29 17.62 23.72
CA LYS A 4 -17.92 16.29 23.74
C LYS A 4 -19.44 16.34 23.64
N ARG A 5 -20.11 17.26 24.33
CA ARG A 5 -21.56 17.44 24.23
C ARG A 5 -21.96 17.96 22.85
N ALA A 6 -21.20 18.92 22.29
CA ALA A 6 -21.43 19.43 20.94
C ALA A 6 -21.25 18.32 19.88
N ALA A 7 -20.22 17.48 20.02
CA ALA A 7 -20.01 16.31 19.18
C ALA A 7 -21.18 15.33 19.22
N ILE A 8 -21.66 14.99 20.43
CA ILE A 8 -22.80 14.07 20.58
C ILE A 8 -24.05 14.65 19.91
N VAL A 9 -24.31 15.95 20.06
CA VAL A 9 -25.48 16.61 19.44
C VAL A 9 -25.36 16.60 17.91
N VAL A 10 -24.19 16.93 17.35
CA VAL A 10 -23.97 16.88 15.89
C VAL A 10 -24.13 15.46 15.36
N ALA A 11 -23.59 14.45 16.06
CA ALA A 11 -23.76 13.05 15.68
C ALA A 11 -25.24 12.62 15.71
N LEU A 12 -25.96 12.93 16.79
CA LEU A 12 -27.38 12.61 16.93
C LEU A 12 -28.25 13.31 15.88
N ALA A 13 -27.92 14.54 15.47
CA ALA A 13 -28.62 15.25 14.41
C ALA A 13 -28.29 14.71 13.00
N ALA A 14 -27.06 14.23 12.79
CA ALA A 14 -26.63 13.69 11.50
C ALA A 14 -27.19 12.30 11.19
N ILE A 15 -27.46 11.47 12.21
CA ILE A 15 -27.97 10.09 12.03
C ILE A 15 -29.34 10.04 11.34
N PRO A 16 -30.38 10.81 11.75
CA PRO A 16 -31.65 10.83 11.05
C PRO A 16 -31.50 11.27 9.60
N VAL A 17 -30.71 12.32 9.35
CA VAL A 17 -30.46 12.82 7.99
C VAL A 17 -29.78 11.75 7.14
N LEU A 18 -28.82 11.00 7.69
CA LEU A 18 -28.18 9.88 7.01
C LEU A 18 -29.20 8.79 6.63
N VAL A 19 -30.03 8.35 7.59
CA VAL A 19 -31.04 7.31 7.39
C VAL A 19 -32.06 7.75 6.34
N THR A 20 -32.60 8.95 6.46
CA THR A 20 -33.55 9.51 5.48
C THR A 20 -32.91 9.62 4.10
N SER A 21 -31.66 10.09 4.01
CA SER A 21 -30.94 10.20 2.74
C SER A 21 -30.72 8.84 2.07
N VAL A 22 -30.40 7.79 2.83
CA VAL A 22 -30.25 6.43 2.28
C VAL A 22 -31.58 5.91 1.72
N VAL A 23 -32.69 6.16 2.43
CA VAL A 23 -34.04 5.73 2.00
C VAL A 23 -34.47 6.44 0.71
N PHE A 24 -34.15 7.72 0.55
CA PHE A 24 -34.57 8.52 -0.62
C PHE A 24 -33.59 8.51 -1.80
N LEU A 25 -32.40 7.93 -1.64
CA LEU A 25 -31.41 7.79 -2.71
C LEU A 25 -31.95 7.12 -4.00
N PRO A 26 -32.82 6.08 -3.94
CA PRO A 26 -33.35 5.39 -5.13
C PRO A 26 -34.48 6.15 -5.83
N ALA A 27 -35.03 7.22 -5.24
CA ALA A 27 -36.22 7.91 -5.76
C ALA A 27 -36.01 8.61 -7.12
N GLY A 28 -34.76 8.68 -7.61
CA GLY A 28 -34.40 9.32 -8.87
C GLY A 28 -34.54 10.85 -8.84
N GLY A 29 -34.17 11.48 -9.97
CA GLY A 29 -34.33 12.93 -10.18
C GLY A 29 -33.69 13.82 -9.11
N VAL A 30 -34.37 14.93 -8.79
CA VAL A 30 -33.90 15.91 -7.81
C VAL A 30 -33.84 15.33 -6.39
N VAL A 31 -34.73 14.38 -6.06
CA VAL A 31 -34.77 13.75 -4.73
C VAL A 31 -33.52 12.91 -4.48
N SER A 32 -33.05 12.17 -5.49
CA SER A 32 -31.78 11.43 -5.44
C SER A 32 -30.57 12.35 -5.24
N LEU A 33 -30.54 13.52 -5.89
CA LEU A 33 -29.48 14.51 -5.72
C LEU A 33 -29.45 15.06 -4.29
N LEU A 34 -30.62 15.46 -3.76
CA LEU A 34 -30.75 15.96 -2.39
C LEU A 34 -30.37 14.90 -1.36
N ALA A 35 -30.76 13.64 -1.60
CA ALA A 35 -30.36 12.50 -0.79
C ALA A 35 -28.84 12.29 -0.82
N ALA A 36 -28.19 12.36 -1.98
CA ALA A 36 -26.73 12.25 -2.07
C ALA A 36 -26.01 13.37 -1.29
N VAL A 37 -26.51 14.61 -1.39
CA VAL A 37 -25.97 15.76 -0.63
C VAL A 37 -26.19 15.58 0.88
N GLY A 38 -27.38 15.14 1.30
CA GLY A 38 -27.69 14.85 2.70
C GLY A 38 -26.82 13.72 3.28
N LEU A 39 -26.54 12.70 2.47
CA LEU A 39 -25.63 11.61 2.82
C LEU A 39 -24.19 12.12 2.99
N ALA A 40 -23.70 12.95 2.06
CA ALA A 40 -22.37 13.56 2.17
C ALA A 40 -22.24 14.47 3.42
N LEU A 41 -23.23 15.33 3.67
CA LEU A 41 -23.24 16.24 4.82
C LEU A 41 -23.35 15.50 6.16
N SER A 42 -24.15 14.44 6.23
CA SER A 42 -24.28 13.62 7.43
C SER A 42 -23.00 12.83 7.72
N LEU A 43 -22.35 12.25 6.71
CA LEU A 43 -21.03 11.62 6.89
C LEU A 43 -19.97 12.62 7.34
N ALA A 44 -19.93 13.81 6.75
CA ALA A 44 -19.03 14.90 7.17
C ALA A 44 -19.31 15.34 8.61
N GLY A 45 -20.59 15.48 8.98
CA GLY A 45 -21.04 15.83 10.33
C GLY A 45 -20.64 14.78 11.37
N ILE A 46 -20.81 13.49 11.04
CA ILE A 46 -20.37 12.37 11.89
C ILE A 46 -18.84 12.37 12.03
N GLY A 47 -18.10 12.60 10.94
CA GLY A 47 -16.64 12.71 10.97
C GLY A 47 -16.16 13.85 11.86
N LEU A 48 -16.78 15.04 11.74
CA LEU A 48 -16.50 16.20 12.58
C LEU A 48 -16.84 15.94 14.05
N ALA A 49 -17.99 15.32 14.32
CA ALA A 49 -18.39 14.91 15.66
C ALA A 49 -17.38 13.94 16.28
N LEU A 50 -16.92 12.93 15.54
CA LEU A 50 -15.89 12.01 16.00
C LEU A 50 -14.57 12.74 16.28
N LEU A 51 -14.18 13.68 15.44
CA LEU A 51 -12.97 14.49 15.63
C LEU A 51 -13.09 15.37 16.90
N TRP A 52 -14.26 15.96 17.14
CA TRP A 52 -14.53 16.77 18.35
C TRP A 52 -14.64 15.92 19.61
N ALA A 53 -15.18 14.70 19.50
CA ALA A 53 -15.29 13.75 20.62
C ALA A 53 -13.92 13.16 21.01
N THR A 54 -13.04 12.95 20.03
CA THR A 54 -11.70 12.37 20.23
C THR A 54 -10.64 13.39 20.62
N ARG A 55 -10.85 14.67 20.28
CA ARG A 55 -9.98 15.78 20.71
C ARG A 55 -10.17 16.07 22.20
N SER A 56 -9.12 15.85 22.99
CA SER A 56 -9.13 16.08 24.45
C SER A 56 -9.01 17.56 24.83
N SER A 57 -8.38 18.39 23.99
CA SER A 57 -8.26 19.84 24.20
C SER A 57 -8.19 20.64 22.89
N TRP A 58 -8.70 21.87 22.91
CA TRP A 58 -8.58 22.86 21.84
C TRP A 58 -7.43 23.85 22.06
N ALA A 59 -6.70 23.69 23.17
CA ALA A 59 -5.48 24.44 23.38
C ALA A 59 -4.51 24.16 22.22
N PRO A 60 -3.74 25.16 21.76
CA PRO A 60 -2.64 24.91 20.83
C PRO A 60 -1.78 23.82 21.45
N GLU A 61 -1.66 22.70 20.74
CA GLU A 61 -0.90 21.56 21.21
C GLU A 61 0.55 22.06 21.36
N PRO A 62 1.13 22.06 22.57
CA PRO A 62 2.50 22.52 22.74
C PRO A 62 3.37 21.73 21.77
N ALA A 63 4.33 22.42 21.13
CA ALA A 63 5.23 21.81 20.15
C ALA A 63 5.65 20.43 20.69
N PRO A 64 5.35 19.34 19.98
CA PRO A 64 5.54 18.02 20.54
C PRO A 64 7.00 17.91 20.95
N ALA A 65 7.25 17.75 22.26
CA ALA A 65 8.55 17.35 22.74
C ALA A 65 8.98 16.14 21.90
N ALA A 66 10.28 16.01 21.59
CA ALA A 66 10.82 14.93 20.77
C ALA A 66 10.50 13.56 21.38
N ARG A 67 9.27 13.10 21.20
CA ARG A 67 8.78 11.81 21.65
C ARG A 67 9.27 10.85 20.59
N THR A 68 10.07 9.89 21.02
CA THR A 68 10.34 8.69 20.24
C THR A 68 8.98 8.15 19.79
N PHE A 69 8.79 8.11 18.47
CA PHE A 69 7.53 7.66 17.89
C PHE A 69 7.29 6.22 18.35
N ASP A 70 6.34 6.01 19.26
CA ASP A 70 5.99 4.68 19.76
C ASP A 70 5.32 3.88 18.64
N ARG A 71 6.17 3.22 17.84
CA ARG A 71 5.77 2.38 16.70
C ARG A 71 4.79 1.29 17.14
N ALA A 72 4.96 0.74 18.35
CA ALA A 72 4.07 -0.29 18.87
C ALA A 72 2.67 0.27 19.18
N ALA A 73 2.57 1.48 19.74
CA ALA A 73 1.29 2.16 19.90
C ALA A 73 0.64 2.49 18.55
N ALA A 74 1.40 3.01 17.57
CA ALA A 74 0.90 3.28 16.24
C ALA A 74 0.35 2.01 15.55
N GLN A 75 1.11 0.90 15.62
CA GLN A 75 0.71 -0.38 15.06
C GLN A 75 -0.58 -0.91 15.71
N ARG A 76 -0.70 -0.81 17.04
CA ARG A 76 -1.92 -1.17 17.78
C ARG A 76 -3.13 -0.34 17.33
N ARG A 77 -2.95 0.97 17.10
CA ARG A 77 -4.02 1.85 16.61
C ARG A 77 -4.45 1.49 15.19
N THR A 78 -3.49 1.32 14.27
CA THR A 78 -3.80 0.94 12.88
C THR A 78 -4.50 -0.41 12.81
N ARG A 79 -4.06 -1.38 13.62
CA ARG A 79 -4.72 -2.69 13.73
C ARG A 79 -6.16 -2.59 14.22
N ARG A 80 -6.40 -1.79 15.27
CA ARG A 80 -7.76 -1.54 15.78
C ARG A 80 -8.62 -0.85 14.71
N GLY A 81 -8.06 0.13 14.00
CA GLY A 81 -8.73 0.81 12.88
C GLY A 81 -9.19 -0.18 11.81
N LEU A 82 -8.28 -1.00 11.27
CA LEU A 82 -8.61 -2.03 10.29
C LEU A 82 -9.62 -3.06 10.80
N GLN A 83 -9.55 -3.44 12.08
CA GLN A 83 -10.52 -4.37 12.66
C GLN A 83 -11.92 -3.75 12.75
N VAL A 84 -12.00 -2.49 13.18
CA VAL A 84 -13.28 -1.77 13.26
C VAL A 84 -13.85 -1.57 11.85
N GLU A 85 -13.05 -1.11 10.90
CA GLU A 85 -13.46 -0.95 9.50
C GLU A 85 -13.89 -2.30 8.89
N GLY A 86 -13.16 -3.37 9.19
CA GLY A 86 -13.50 -4.72 8.78
C GLY A 86 -14.86 -5.18 9.32
N TRP A 87 -15.13 -4.94 10.61
CA TRP A 87 -16.43 -5.23 11.22
C TRP A 87 -17.56 -4.36 10.65
N ILE A 88 -17.31 -3.08 10.38
CA ILE A 88 -18.29 -2.21 9.71
C ILE A 88 -18.64 -2.78 8.34
N GLY A 89 -17.65 -3.20 7.54
CA GLY A 89 -17.88 -3.84 6.24
C GLY A 89 -18.70 -5.12 6.36
N VAL A 90 -18.39 -5.99 7.33
CA VAL A 90 -19.15 -7.24 7.54
C VAL A 90 -20.59 -6.97 7.98
N ILE A 91 -20.78 -6.14 9.01
CA ILE A 91 -22.12 -5.83 9.55
C ILE A 91 -22.95 -5.08 8.51
N GLY A 92 -22.36 -4.10 7.83
CA GLY A 92 -23.00 -3.36 6.75
C GLY A 92 -23.40 -4.27 5.58
N GLY A 93 -22.50 -5.18 5.17
CA GLY A 93 -22.79 -6.17 4.15
C GLY A 93 -23.93 -7.12 4.54
N LEU A 94 -23.94 -7.65 5.77
CA LEU A 94 -25.03 -8.50 6.28
C LEU A 94 -26.36 -7.75 6.33
N GLY A 95 -26.36 -6.51 6.82
CA GLY A 95 -27.57 -5.69 6.88
C GLY A 95 -28.15 -5.41 5.50
N LEU A 96 -27.29 -5.13 4.51
CA LEU A 96 -27.70 -4.88 3.14
C LEU A 96 -28.22 -6.17 2.45
N LEU A 97 -27.64 -7.33 2.78
CA LEU A 97 -28.11 -8.62 2.30
C LEU A 97 -29.48 -9.00 2.89
N ALA A 98 -29.70 -8.72 4.19
CA ALA A 98 -31.00 -8.90 4.83
C ALA A 98 -32.08 -7.99 4.21
N LEU A 99 -31.70 -6.75 3.87
CA LEU A 99 -32.60 -5.80 3.21
C LEU A 99 -32.99 -6.27 1.81
N VAL A 100 -32.05 -6.86 1.05
CA VAL A 100 -32.32 -7.48 -0.26
C VAL A 100 -33.28 -8.66 -0.16
N LEU A 101 -33.17 -9.49 0.88
CA LEU A 101 -34.07 -10.62 1.10
C LEU A 101 -35.49 -10.19 1.52
N GLY A 102 -35.67 -8.96 2.00
CA GLY A 102 -36.95 -8.42 2.45
C GLY A 102 -37.69 -7.54 1.44
N LEU A 103 -37.03 -7.14 0.33
CA LEU A 103 -37.65 -6.34 -0.73
C LEU A 103 -38.07 -7.28 -1.88
N ASP A 104 -39.38 -7.46 -2.06
CA ASP A 104 -39.94 -8.45 -3.01
C ASP A 104 -40.09 -7.95 -4.46
N ASP A 105 -39.90 -6.66 -4.74
CA ASP A 105 -40.53 -6.06 -5.94
C ASP A 105 -39.62 -5.70 -7.13
N ASP A 106 -38.30 -5.86 -7.07
CA ASP A 106 -37.46 -5.60 -8.24
C ASP A 106 -36.19 -6.47 -8.28
N GLU A 107 -36.22 -7.52 -9.09
CA GLU A 107 -35.10 -8.45 -9.33
C GLU A 107 -33.79 -7.72 -9.69
N ARG A 108 -33.86 -6.61 -10.45
CA ARG A 108 -32.64 -5.87 -10.84
C ARG A 108 -32.03 -5.13 -9.66
N SER A 109 -32.86 -4.56 -8.80
CA SER A 109 -32.39 -3.90 -7.57
C SER A 109 -31.79 -4.92 -6.60
N ALA A 110 -32.45 -6.08 -6.44
CA ALA A 110 -31.99 -7.18 -5.59
C ALA A 110 -30.61 -7.69 -6.01
N VAL A 111 -30.37 -7.88 -7.31
CA VAL A 111 -29.05 -8.30 -7.83
C VAL A 111 -27.97 -7.25 -7.57
N ARG A 112 -28.26 -5.96 -7.76
CA ARG A 112 -27.28 -4.87 -7.54
C ARG A 112 -26.92 -4.72 -6.07
N PHE A 113 -27.91 -4.66 -5.20
CA PHE A 113 -27.70 -4.55 -3.75
C PHE A 113 -27.08 -5.84 -3.20
N GLY A 114 -27.46 -7.01 -3.71
CA GLY A 114 -26.83 -8.29 -3.36
C GLY A 114 -25.33 -8.32 -3.70
N ALA A 115 -24.96 -7.87 -4.90
CA ALA A 115 -23.56 -7.76 -5.30
C ALA A 115 -22.77 -6.76 -4.41
N LEU A 116 -23.38 -5.62 -4.07
CA LEU A 116 -22.78 -4.64 -3.15
C LEU A 116 -22.60 -5.21 -1.74
N ALA A 117 -23.60 -5.93 -1.23
CA ALA A 117 -23.55 -6.60 0.06
C ALA A 117 -22.40 -7.62 0.12
N VAL A 118 -22.30 -8.48 -0.90
CA VAL A 118 -21.21 -9.46 -1.03
C VAL A 118 -19.85 -8.76 -1.12
N GLY A 119 -19.74 -7.68 -1.88
CA GLY A 119 -18.51 -6.87 -1.97
C GLY A 119 -18.07 -6.32 -0.61
N LEU A 120 -18.99 -5.74 0.16
CA LEU A 120 -18.74 -5.25 1.52
C LEU A 120 -18.34 -6.38 2.49
N LEU A 121 -18.98 -7.54 2.40
CA LEU A 121 -18.64 -8.72 3.21
C LEU A 121 -17.21 -9.19 2.92
N ILE A 122 -16.83 -9.30 1.65
CA ILE A 122 -15.48 -9.72 1.24
C ILE A 122 -14.46 -8.69 1.71
N LEU A 123 -14.70 -7.40 1.47
CA LEU A 123 -13.78 -6.34 1.89
C LEU A 123 -13.61 -6.32 3.41
N GLY A 124 -14.72 -6.43 4.15
CA GLY A 124 -14.71 -6.50 5.60
C GLY A 124 -13.94 -7.71 6.14
N ALA A 125 -14.20 -8.90 5.58
CA ALA A 125 -13.50 -10.13 5.95
C ALA A 125 -12.00 -10.06 5.65
N VAL A 126 -11.61 -9.54 4.47
CA VAL A 126 -10.21 -9.35 4.08
C VAL A 126 -9.52 -8.38 5.05
N SER A 127 -10.14 -7.25 5.41
CA SER A 127 -9.59 -6.30 6.38
C SER A 127 -9.35 -6.94 7.75
N ILE A 128 -10.29 -7.77 8.24
CA ILE A 128 -10.12 -8.53 9.50
C ILE A 128 -8.95 -9.52 9.40
N VAL A 129 -8.87 -10.27 8.30
CA VAL A 129 -7.79 -11.25 8.07
C VAL A 129 -6.43 -10.55 8.00
N VAL A 130 -6.31 -9.45 7.27
CA VAL A 130 -5.10 -8.63 7.17
C VAL A 130 -4.71 -8.06 8.54
N ALA A 131 -5.67 -7.55 9.31
CA ALA A 131 -5.42 -7.03 10.66
C ALA A 131 -4.99 -8.12 11.66
N ARG A 132 -5.39 -9.37 11.44
CA ARG A 132 -4.93 -10.53 12.23
C ARG A 132 -3.56 -11.02 11.79
N ALA A 133 -3.32 -11.08 10.47
CA ALA A 133 -2.05 -11.50 9.90
C ALA A 133 -0.91 -10.54 10.28
N THR A 134 -1.16 -9.23 10.24
CA THR A 134 -0.20 -8.20 10.67
C THR A 134 0.10 -8.21 12.17
N GLY A 135 -0.78 -8.80 12.98
CA GLY A 135 -0.62 -8.91 14.44
C GLY A 135 0.21 -10.12 14.88
N ARG A 136 0.43 -11.10 14.00
CA ARG A 136 1.41 -12.18 14.24
C ARG A 136 2.79 -11.65 13.86
N ALA A 137 3.35 -10.83 14.73
CA ALA A 137 4.77 -10.50 14.66
C ALA A 137 5.53 -11.81 14.89
N LYS A 138 5.83 -12.53 13.80
CA LYS A 138 6.82 -13.59 13.83
C LYS A 138 8.11 -12.88 14.21
N GLY A 139 8.74 -13.30 15.32
CA GLY A 139 9.94 -12.63 15.84
C GLY A 139 10.92 -12.39 14.70
N GLU A 140 11.31 -11.14 14.48
CA GLU A 140 12.25 -10.80 13.42
C GLU A 140 13.57 -11.50 13.73
N GLN A 141 13.98 -12.40 12.84
CA GLN A 141 15.22 -13.14 12.98
C GLN A 141 16.39 -12.26 12.54
N ASP A 142 17.50 -12.38 13.26
CA ASP A 142 18.77 -11.83 12.81
C ASP A 142 19.34 -12.67 11.68
N ALA A 143 20.12 -12.01 10.83
CA ALA A 143 20.95 -12.73 9.87
C ALA A 143 22.02 -13.48 10.65
N VAL A 144 22.01 -14.81 10.55
CA VAL A 144 23.11 -15.65 11.03
C VAL A 144 24.35 -15.32 10.19
N SER A 145 25.51 -15.21 10.84
CA SER A 145 26.79 -15.08 10.11
C SER A 145 27.10 -16.41 9.44
N ASP A 146 27.25 -16.39 8.12
CA ASP A 146 27.50 -17.60 7.35
C ASP A 146 28.94 -17.60 6.82
N ASP A 147 29.77 -18.50 7.35
CA ASP A 147 31.17 -18.70 6.93
C ASP A 147 31.32 -19.65 5.72
N GLU A 148 30.22 -20.08 5.13
CA GLU A 148 30.23 -20.97 3.97
C GLU A 148 30.76 -20.27 2.70
N PRO A 149 31.38 -21.01 1.76
CA PRO A 149 31.95 -20.46 0.53
C PRO A 149 30.89 -19.90 -0.42
N VAL A 150 31.22 -18.81 -1.12
CA VAL A 150 30.29 -18.15 -2.05
C VAL A 150 29.83 -19.14 -3.13
N PRO A 151 28.52 -19.34 -3.30
CA PRO A 151 27.97 -20.28 -4.28
C PRO A 151 28.28 -19.84 -5.72
N SER A 152 28.52 -20.81 -6.60
CA SER A 152 28.86 -20.60 -8.00
C SER A 152 27.64 -20.56 -8.93
N GLY A 153 27.76 -19.82 -10.03
CA GLY A 153 26.73 -19.71 -11.07
C GLY A 153 25.64 -18.68 -10.78
N TRP A 154 24.58 -18.71 -11.60
CA TRP A 154 23.47 -17.75 -11.50
C TRP A 154 22.51 -18.11 -10.37
N ILE A 155 22.42 -17.21 -9.39
CA ILE A 155 21.56 -17.37 -8.22
C ILE A 155 20.47 -16.30 -8.27
N LEU A 156 19.22 -16.73 -8.13
CA LEU A 156 18.10 -15.82 -8.00
C LEU A 156 18.13 -15.19 -6.59
N VAL A 157 18.58 -13.94 -6.50
CA VAL A 157 18.75 -13.20 -5.24
C VAL A 157 17.49 -12.44 -4.86
N SER A 158 16.81 -11.83 -5.83
CA SER A 158 15.51 -11.21 -5.61
C SER A 158 14.48 -11.79 -6.57
N ARG A 159 13.44 -12.39 -6.02
CA ARG A 159 12.32 -12.92 -6.78
C ARG A 159 11.20 -11.89 -6.79
N ARG A 160 10.54 -11.75 -7.94
CA ARG A 160 9.32 -10.98 -8.11
C ARG A 160 8.27 -11.44 -7.10
N ASP A 161 7.96 -10.59 -6.14
CA ASP A 161 7.01 -10.91 -5.08
C ASP A 161 5.57 -10.86 -5.60
N ARG A 162 5.11 -11.98 -6.14
CA ARG A 162 3.73 -12.18 -6.61
C ARG A 162 2.69 -11.85 -5.54
N GLY A 163 3.01 -12.06 -4.26
CA GLY A 163 2.08 -11.78 -3.16
C GLY A 163 1.89 -10.28 -2.93
N SER A 164 2.97 -9.50 -2.91
CA SER A 164 2.85 -8.04 -2.82
C SER A 164 2.20 -7.46 -4.07
N LEU A 165 2.53 -7.99 -5.25
CA LEU A 165 1.88 -7.63 -6.50
C LEU A 165 0.37 -7.85 -6.46
N LEU A 166 -0.07 -8.98 -5.91
CA LEU A 166 -1.50 -9.29 -5.79
C LEU A 166 -2.18 -8.32 -4.82
N VAL A 167 -1.55 -7.98 -3.69
CA VAL A 167 -2.09 -7.00 -2.73
C VAL A 167 -2.19 -5.60 -3.34
N PHE A 168 -1.20 -5.16 -4.14
CA PHE A 168 -1.26 -3.87 -4.83
C PHE A 168 -2.22 -3.87 -6.02
N ALA A 169 -2.35 -5.00 -6.72
CA ALA A 169 -3.29 -5.13 -7.82
C ALA A 169 -4.73 -5.27 -7.34
N LEU A 170 -4.97 -5.82 -6.14
CA LEU A 170 -6.32 -6.15 -5.64
C LEU A 170 -7.30 -4.99 -5.70
N PRO A 171 -6.97 -3.76 -5.24
CA PRO A 171 -7.90 -2.63 -5.31
C PRO A 171 -8.22 -2.24 -6.74
N GLY A 172 -7.22 -2.25 -7.64
CA GLY A 172 -7.42 -1.98 -9.06
C GLY A 172 -8.28 -3.05 -9.73
N LEU A 173 -8.02 -4.33 -9.43
CA LEU A 173 -8.78 -5.47 -9.95
C LEU A 173 -10.23 -5.45 -9.44
N PHE A 174 -10.43 -5.09 -8.18
CA PHE A 174 -11.75 -4.88 -7.59
C PHE A 174 -12.48 -3.70 -8.24
N ALA A 175 -11.80 -2.55 -8.41
CA ALA A 175 -12.37 -1.39 -9.11
C ALA A 175 -12.74 -1.72 -10.56
N VAL A 176 -11.93 -2.54 -11.23
CA VAL A 176 -12.19 -3.03 -12.59
C VAL A 176 -13.41 -3.93 -12.63
N LEU A 177 -13.49 -4.92 -11.75
CA LEU A 177 -14.63 -5.84 -11.66
C LEU A 177 -15.91 -5.08 -11.30
N TRP A 178 -15.83 -4.19 -10.32
CA TRP A 178 -16.94 -3.35 -9.88
C TRP A 178 -17.42 -2.41 -11.00
N GLY A 179 -16.49 -1.72 -11.66
CA GLY A 179 -16.81 -0.84 -12.77
C GLY A 179 -17.38 -1.60 -13.95
N ALA A 180 -16.79 -2.73 -14.35
CA ALA A 180 -17.34 -3.57 -15.41
C ALA A 180 -18.76 -4.05 -15.06
N TRP A 181 -18.99 -4.48 -13.82
CA TRP A 181 -20.31 -4.88 -13.35
C TRP A 181 -21.36 -3.76 -13.43
N GLN A 182 -20.99 -2.51 -13.12
CA GLN A 182 -21.90 -1.37 -13.20
C GLN A 182 -22.12 -0.89 -14.64
N PHE A 183 -21.04 -0.78 -15.41
CA PHE A 183 -21.06 -0.13 -16.71
C PHE A 183 -21.42 -1.06 -17.86
N VAL A 184 -21.19 -2.39 -17.77
CA VAL A 184 -21.59 -3.32 -18.85
C VAL A 184 -23.11 -3.37 -19.03
N PRO A 185 -23.93 -3.56 -18.00
CA PRO A 185 -25.39 -3.54 -18.16
C PRO A 185 -25.88 -2.15 -18.60
N PHE A 186 -25.30 -1.08 -18.07
CA PHE A 186 -25.63 0.28 -18.49
C PHE A 186 -25.30 0.50 -19.96
N PHE A 187 -24.14 0.03 -20.43
CA PHE A 187 -23.73 0.08 -21.84
C PHE A 187 -24.70 -0.69 -22.74
N LEU A 188 -25.00 -1.95 -22.39
CA LEU A 188 -25.90 -2.81 -23.18
C LEU A 188 -27.32 -2.24 -23.30
N LEU A 189 -27.84 -1.64 -22.22
CA LEU A 189 -29.15 -0.99 -22.23
C LEU A 189 -29.12 0.36 -22.98
N SER A 190 -28.01 1.07 -22.91
CA SER A 190 -27.81 2.39 -23.55
C SER A 190 -27.48 2.32 -25.03
N LEU A 191 -27.31 1.12 -25.61
CA LEU A 191 -27.10 0.95 -27.07
C LEU A 191 -28.23 1.56 -27.92
N ARG A 192 -29.40 1.86 -27.33
CA ARG A 192 -30.54 2.50 -27.99
C ARG A 192 -30.63 4.01 -27.79
N GLU A 193 -29.93 4.58 -26.82
CA GLU A 193 -30.01 6.00 -26.46
C GLU A 193 -28.63 6.67 -26.55
N GLY A 194 -28.47 7.56 -27.53
CA GLY A 194 -27.20 8.17 -27.92
C GLY A 194 -26.36 8.82 -26.79
N PRO A 195 -26.92 9.63 -25.88
CA PRO A 195 -26.12 10.33 -24.87
C PRO A 195 -25.63 9.41 -23.74
N THR A 196 -26.38 8.38 -23.39
CA THR A 196 -26.02 7.40 -22.35
C THR A 196 -24.93 6.44 -22.83
N LEU A 197 -24.83 6.21 -24.14
CA LEU A 197 -23.79 5.40 -24.76
C LEU A 197 -22.40 6.01 -24.52
N LEU A 198 -22.24 7.34 -24.64
CA LEU A 198 -20.96 8.02 -24.38
C LEU A 198 -20.49 7.81 -22.93
N ALA A 199 -21.39 8.02 -21.95
CA ALA A 199 -21.07 7.84 -20.53
C ALA A 199 -20.68 6.38 -20.20
N ALA A 200 -21.39 5.42 -20.77
CA ALA A 200 -21.09 4.00 -20.61
C ALA A 200 -19.73 3.61 -21.23
N THR A 201 -19.42 4.17 -22.41
CA THR A 201 -18.14 3.94 -23.11
C THR A 201 -16.97 4.53 -22.33
N LEU A 202 -17.12 5.74 -21.80
CA LEU A 202 -16.11 6.38 -20.96
C LEU A 202 -15.88 5.61 -19.64
N GLY A 203 -16.95 5.08 -19.03
CA GLY A 203 -16.86 4.23 -17.85
C GLY A 203 -16.04 2.96 -18.10
N LEU A 204 -16.32 2.24 -19.20
CA LEU A 204 -15.56 1.06 -19.63
C LEU A 204 -14.10 1.40 -19.98
N ALA A 205 -13.86 2.53 -20.65
CA ALA A 205 -12.50 3.00 -20.95
C ALA A 205 -11.71 3.29 -19.66
N GLY A 206 -12.32 3.94 -18.67
CA GLY A 206 -11.71 4.18 -17.36
C GLY A 206 -11.33 2.89 -16.65
N VAL A 207 -12.24 1.90 -16.65
CA VAL A 207 -11.98 0.55 -16.12
C VAL A 207 -10.79 -0.10 -16.84
N ALA A 208 -10.77 -0.09 -18.17
CA ALA A 208 -9.68 -0.67 -18.95
C ALA A 208 -8.33 -0.01 -18.65
N VAL A 209 -8.28 1.32 -18.50
CA VAL A 209 -7.07 2.06 -18.15
C VAL A 209 -6.56 1.67 -16.76
N VAL A 210 -7.44 1.56 -15.76
CA VAL A 210 -7.06 1.12 -14.40
C VAL A 210 -6.52 -0.31 -14.42
N GLY A 211 -7.18 -1.22 -15.13
CA GLY A 211 -6.74 -2.60 -15.28
C GLY A 211 -5.39 -2.72 -15.99
N ALA A 212 -5.22 -1.99 -17.10
CA ALA A 212 -3.96 -1.94 -17.83
C ALA A 212 -2.83 -1.35 -16.98
N GLY A 213 -3.10 -0.29 -16.22
CA GLY A 213 -2.15 0.32 -15.28
C GLY A 213 -1.70 -0.66 -14.19
N ALA A 214 -2.63 -1.44 -13.62
CA ALA A 214 -2.30 -2.47 -12.64
C ALA A 214 -1.42 -3.59 -13.24
N VAL A 215 -1.75 -4.09 -14.44
CA VAL A 215 -0.94 -5.10 -15.14
C VAL A 215 0.43 -4.55 -15.52
N TRP A 216 0.50 -3.30 -15.97
CA TRP A 216 1.75 -2.62 -16.30
C TRP A 216 2.64 -2.46 -15.07
N ALA A 217 2.08 -1.98 -13.94
CA ALA A 217 2.80 -1.87 -12.67
C ALA A 217 3.35 -3.22 -12.21
N VAL A 218 2.58 -4.29 -12.40
CA VAL A 218 3.01 -5.65 -12.09
C VAL A 218 4.25 -6.04 -12.90
N ARG A 219 4.35 -5.64 -14.18
CA ARG A 219 5.50 -5.94 -15.06
C ARG A 219 6.77 -5.15 -14.71
N LEU A 220 6.70 -4.10 -13.90
CA LEU A 220 7.85 -3.26 -13.56
C LEU A 220 8.79 -3.85 -12.50
N ILE A 221 8.46 -5.00 -11.89
CA ILE A 221 9.31 -5.64 -10.89
C ILE A 221 10.05 -6.84 -11.52
N PRO A 222 11.32 -6.67 -11.94
CA PRO A 222 12.11 -7.72 -12.56
C PRO A 222 12.67 -8.71 -11.52
N ASP A 223 12.90 -9.95 -11.95
CA ASP A 223 13.73 -10.90 -11.21
C ASP A 223 15.20 -10.49 -11.30
N VAL A 224 15.93 -10.62 -10.18
CA VAL A 224 17.35 -10.29 -10.08
C VAL A 224 18.16 -11.56 -9.84
N TRP A 225 18.99 -11.88 -10.83
CA TRP A 225 19.95 -12.97 -10.81
C TRP A 225 21.36 -12.43 -10.63
N VAL A 226 22.17 -13.09 -9.82
CA VAL A 226 23.55 -12.69 -9.53
C VAL A 226 24.46 -13.87 -9.80
N ASP A 227 25.55 -13.63 -10.53
CA ASP A 227 26.68 -14.55 -10.64
C ASP A 227 27.86 -13.92 -9.90
N ALA A 228 28.12 -14.43 -8.70
CA ALA A 228 29.11 -13.87 -7.80
C ALA A 228 30.56 -14.11 -8.27
N HIS A 229 30.84 -15.23 -8.95
CA HIS A 229 32.18 -15.51 -9.48
C HIS A 229 32.50 -14.68 -10.72
N ALA A 230 31.53 -14.53 -11.62
CA ALA A 230 31.72 -13.72 -12.82
C ALA A 230 31.58 -12.21 -12.55
N ALA A 231 31.21 -11.81 -11.32
CA ALA A 231 30.88 -10.44 -10.94
C ALA A 231 29.86 -9.83 -11.91
N ARG A 232 28.74 -10.53 -12.15
CA ARG A 232 27.67 -10.09 -13.07
C ARG A 232 26.31 -10.14 -12.40
N VAL A 233 25.45 -9.24 -12.83
CA VAL A 233 24.06 -9.18 -12.42
C VAL A 233 23.17 -9.18 -13.65
N ARG A 234 22.04 -9.89 -13.56
CA ARG A 234 21.01 -9.91 -14.58
C ARG A 234 19.68 -9.48 -13.98
N VAL A 235 19.10 -8.43 -14.53
CA VAL A 235 17.81 -7.86 -14.15
C VAL A 235 16.86 -8.00 -15.32
N GLY A 236 15.90 -8.93 -15.21
CA GLY A 236 15.05 -9.28 -16.35
C GLY A 236 15.88 -9.74 -17.55
N ALA A 237 15.79 -9.00 -18.67
CA ALA A 237 16.52 -9.29 -19.90
C ALA A 237 17.91 -8.62 -19.99
N HIS A 238 18.30 -7.81 -19.01
CA HIS A 238 19.53 -7.00 -19.08
C HIS A 238 20.60 -7.57 -18.16
N THR A 239 21.82 -7.70 -18.68
CA THR A 239 22.98 -8.18 -17.93
C THR A 239 24.02 -7.07 -17.84
N ALA A 240 24.57 -6.84 -16.65
CA ALA A 240 25.61 -5.85 -16.41
C ALA A 240 26.73 -6.44 -15.55
N SER A 241 27.94 -5.91 -15.68
CA SER A 241 29.02 -6.19 -14.75
C SER A 241 28.74 -5.50 -13.41
N ALA A 242 29.18 -6.11 -12.31
CA ALA A 242 29.07 -5.54 -10.97
C ALA A 242 29.75 -4.16 -10.89
N GLY A 243 30.95 -4.03 -11.47
CA GLY A 243 31.70 -2.77 -11.52
C GLY A 243 31.01 -1.64 -12.30
N ALA A 244 29.98 -1.92 -13.10
CA ALA A 244 29.17 -0.88 -13.73
C ALA A 244 28.11 -0.29 -12.78
N LEU A 245 27.89 -0.88 -11.60
CA LEU A 245 26.99 -0.36 -10.59
C LEU A 245 27.73 0.69 -9.75
N THR A 246 27.30 1.94 -9.84
CA THR A 246 28.04 3.09 -9.32
C THR A 246 27.42 3.73 -8.09
N ALA A 247 26.16 3.43 -7.78
CA ALA A 247 25.47 4.00 -6.63
C ALA A 247 24.58 2.97 -5.94
N ALA A 248 24.35 3.18 -4.65
CA ALA A 248 23.49 2.34 -3.84
C ALA A 248 22.51 3.21 -3.05
N ARG A 249 21.23 2.86 -3.07
CA ARG A 249 20.16 3.58 -2.37
C ARG A 249 19.31 2.64 -1.54
N VAL A 250 19.05 3.02 -0.30
CA VAL A 250 18.12 2.28 0.56
C VAL A 250 16.72 2.84 0.43
N SER A 251 15.75 1.93 0.34
CA SER A 251 14.33 2.25 0.45
C SER A 251 13.71 1.34 1.50
N ALA A 252 13.07 1.94 2.49
CA ALA A 252 12.28 1.24 3.49
C ALA A 252 10.82 1.65 3.31
N THR A 253 9.94 0.67 3.15
CA THR A 253 8.50 0.92 3.00
C THR A 253 7.74 0.08 4.01
N ALA A 254 6.84 0.70 4.75
CA ALA A 254 5.88 -0.01 5.58
C ALA A 254 4.51 0.13 4.93
N MET A 255 3.78 -0.99 4.75
CA MET A 255 2.41 -0.93 4.26
C MET A 255 1.49 -0.12 5.18
N MET A 256 1.84 -0.05 6.47
CA MET A 256 1.04 0.58 7.50
C MET A 256 1.94 1.34 8.46
N THR A 257 1.44 2.44 9.00
CA THR A 257 2.14 3.20 10.05
C THR A 257 2.42 2.31 11.26
N GLY A 258 3.70 2.18 11.62
CA GLY A 258 4.17 1.31 12.71
C GLY A 258 4.24 -0.18 12.38
N GLY A 259 3.90 -0.61 11.15
CA GLY A 259 4.05 -2.00 10.73
C GLY A 259 5.51 -2.39 10.41
N SER A 260 5.77 -3.69 10.33
CA SER A 260 7.08 -4.20 9.91
C SER A 260 7.45 -3.69 8.52
N ARG A 261 8.66 -3.15 8.39
CA ARG A 261 9.12 -2.53 7.14
C ARG A 261 9.66 -3.57 6.18
N SER A 262 9.38 -3.38 4.89
CA SER A 262 10.12 -4.01 3.81
C SER A 262 11.33 -3.15 3.50
N LEU A 263 12.50 -3.77 3.40
CA LEU A 263 13.77 -3.10 3.16
C LEU A 263 14.32 -3.53 1.80
N PHE A 264 14.63 -2.55 0.96
CA PHE A 264 15.22 -2.73 -0.35
C PHE A 264 16.53 -1.95 -0.43
N LEU A 265 17.54 -2.57 -1.03
CA LEU A 265 18.72 -1.89 -1.54
C LEU A 265 18.61 -1.82 -3.05
N ILE A 266 18.67 -0.64 -3.63
CA ILE A 266 18.62 -0.43 -5.07
C ILE A 266 20.01 -0.04 -5.52
N LEU A 267 20.67 -0.90 -6.31
CA LEU A 267 21.92 -0.55 -6.96
C LEU A 267 21.62 0.09 -8.31
N GLU A 268 22.29 1.20 -8.61
CA GLU A 268 22.10 1.95 -9.84
C GLU A 268 23.35 1.85 -10.71
N GLY A 269 23.14 1.72 -12.02
CA GLY A 269 24.20 1.64 -13.03
C GLY A 269 23.87 2.44 -14.29
N PRO A 270 24.67 2.29 -15.37
CA PRO A 270 24.49 3.03 -16.61
C PRO A 270 23.13 2.75 -17.26
N GLY A 271 22.64 3.70 -18.05
CA GLY A 271 21.39 3.54 -18.80
C GLY A 271 20.13 3.44 -17.93
N LYS A 272 20.15 4.03 -16.72
CA LYS A 272 19.07 3.92 -15.72
C LYS A 272 18.80 2.48 -15.24
N LEU A 273 19.79 1.60 -15.36
CA LEU A 273 19.70 0.25 -14.80
C LEU A 273 19.52 0.34 -13.29
N ARG A 274 18.48 -0.33 -12.78
CA ARG A 274 18.18 -0.44 -11.35
C ARG A 274 18.10 -1.91 -10.96
N VAL A 275 18.91 -2.29 -9.97
CA VAL A 275 18.97 -3.64 -9.42
C VAL A 275 18.34 -3.62 -8.04
N PRO A 276 17.03 -3.93 -7.90
CA PRO A 276 16.38 -3.99 -6.60
C PRO A 276 16.74 -5.29 -5.87
N LEU A 277 17.39 -5.17 -4.72
CA LEU A 277 17.70 -6.25 -3.80
C LEU A 277 16.74 -6.17 -2.61
N LEU A 278 15.77 -7.07 -2.54
CA LEU A 278 14.86 -7.19 -1.39
C LEU A 278 15.60 -7.84 -0.22
N LEU A 279 15.89 -7.08 0.83
CA LEU A 279 16.63 -7.53 2.01
C LEU A 279 15.70 -8.08 3.09
N ARG A 280 14.64 -7.32 3.40
CA ARG A 280 13.56 -7.74 4.30
C ARG A 280 12.21 -7.56 3.65
N ARG A 281 11.33 -8.53 3.85
CA ARG A 281 9.93 -8.50 3.44
C ARG A 281 9.06 -8.44 4.69
N ARG A 282 8.43 -7.29 4.95
CA ARG A 282 7.57 -7.10 6.14
C ARG A 282 8.26 -7.59 7.43
N GLY A 283 9.52 -7.20 7.65
CA GLY A 283 10.32 -7.61 8.80
C GLY A 283 11.03 -8.95 8.69
N GLU A 284 10.61 -9.87 7.83
CA GLU A 284 11.28 -11.16 7.64
C GLU A 284 12.47 -11.03 6.67
N LEU A 285 13.55 -11.79 6.87
CA LEU A 285 14.65 -11.86 5.91
C LEU A 285 14.15 -12.46 4.59
N ALA A 286 14.35 -11.74 3.50
CA ALA A 286 13.84 -12.17 2.19
C ALA A 286 14.81 -13.08 1.44
N MET A 287 16.09 -13.06 1.81
CA MET A 287 17.16 -13.84 1.19
C MET A 287 17.59 -15.01 2.08
N THR A 288 17.84 -16.15 1.47
CA THR A 288 18.56 -17.26 2.12
C THR A 288 20.02 -16.88 2.38
N PRO A 289 20.72 -17.57 3.30
CA PRO A 289 22.17 -17.47 3.49
C PRO A 289 23.00 -17.38 2.20
N ALA A 290 22.77 -18.32 1.27
CA ALA A 290 23.47 -18.38 -0.02
C ALA A 290 23.17 -17.17 -0.92
N GLN A 291 21.89 -16.76 -1.00
CA GLN A 291 21.48 -15.59 -1.77
C GLN A 291 22.08 -14.29 -1.21
N ARG A 292 22.11 -14.16 0.11
CA ARG A 292 22.70 -13.01 0.81
C ARG A 292 24.20 -12.92 0.55
N ARG A 293 24.94 -14.03 0.62
CA ARG A 293 26.37 -14.06 0.28
C ARG A 293 26.64 -13.64 -1.16
N ALA A 294 25.84 -14.12 -2.11
CA ALA A 294 25.93 -13.68 -3.50
C ALA A 294 25.64 -12.17 -3.66
N ALA A 295 24.66 -11.65 -2.93
CA ALA A 295 24.34 -10.22 -2.91
C ALA A 295 25.46 -9.38 -2.30
N VAL A 296 26.09 -9.84 -1.21
CA VAL A 296 27.26 -9.19 -0.60
C VAL A 296 28.42 -9.17 -1.58
N ALA A 297 28.75 -10.30 -2.22
CA ALA A 297 29.81 -10.38 -3.21
C ALA A 297 29.56 -9.44 -4.41
N LEU A 298 28.30 -9.31 -4.85
CA LEU A 298 27.92 -8.34 -5.89
C LEU A 298 28.19 -6.90 -5.45
N VAL A 299 27.82 -6.54 -4.22
CA VAL A 299 28.02 -5.19 -3.68
C VAL A 299 29.50 -4.88 -3.48
N GLU A 300 30.30 -5.86 -3.06
CA GLU A 300 31.75 -5.71 -2.93
C GLU A 300 32.45 -5.54 -4.29
N ALA A 301 31.95 -6.20 -5.33
CA ALA A 301 32.47 -6.07 -6.69
C ALA A 301 31.96 -4.81 -7.43
N ALA A 302 31.03 -4.06 -6.82
CA ALA A 302 30.45 -2.85 -7.40
C ALA A 302 31.30 -1.61 -7.10
N ALA A 303 31.29 -0.65 -8.04
CA ALA A 303 32.01 0.61 -7.91
C ALA A 303 31.16 1.68 -7.20
N ILE A 304 30.58 1.32 -6.05
CA ILE A 304 29.61 2.17 -5.34
C ILE A 304 30.32 3.38 -4.74
N GLU A 305 29.94 4.56 -5.22
CA GLU A 305 30.33 5.84 -4.64
C GLU A 305 29.09 6.67 -4.26
N LEU A 306 29.24 7.51 -3.25
CA LEU A 306 28.19 8.46 -2.89
C LEU A 306 28.05 9.49 -4.03
N PRO A 307 26.85 9.73 -4.56
CA PRO A 307 26.67 10.69 -5.64
C PRO A 307 27.16 12.09 -5.24
N ARG A 308 27.75 12.80 -6.21
CA ARG A 308 28.22 14.18 -6.04
C ARG A 308 27.40 15.09 -6.94
N ALA A 309 26.90 16.18 -6.36
CA ALA A 309 26.23 17.21 -7.14
C ALA A 309 27.26 18.04 -7.91
N LYS A 310 26.86 18.63 -9.03
CA LYS A 310 27.74 19.46 -9.86
C LYS A 310 28.24 20.67 -9.08
N GLU A 311 27.42 21.18 -8.18
CA GLU A 311 27.65 22.34 -7.32
C GLU A 311 28.55 22.00 -6.11
N ASP A 312 28.76 20.71 -5.81
CA ASP A 312 29.61 20.24 -4.70
C ASP A 312 30.57 19.12 -5.15
N PRO A 313 31.64 19.46 -5.91
CA PRO A 313 32.60 18.48 -6.41
C PRO A 313 33.40 17.80 -5.29
N ARG A 314 33.48 18.44 -4.12
CA ARG A 314 34.17 17.90 -2.94
C ARG A 314 33.28 16.93 -2.15
N GLY A 315 31.99 16.85 -2.45
CA GLY A 315 31.03 15.95 -1.79
C GLY A 315 30.79 16.26 -0.32
N LYS A 316 31.09 17.48 0.14
CA LYS A 316 30.93 17.88 1.55
C LYS A 316 29.47 17.79 2.01
N PHE A 317 28.54 18.01 1.09
CA PHE A 317 27.10 18.00 1.26
C PHE A 317 26.42 16.81 0.57
N SER A 318 27.18 15.86 0.02
CA SER A 318 26.61 14.69 -0.66
C SER A 318 25.61 13.95 0.22
N ARG A 319 25.85 13.81 1.53
CA ARG A 319 24.90 13.17 2.45
C ARG A 319 23.62 13.98 2.66
N THR A 320 23.68 15.31 2.58
CA THR A 320 22.51 16.19 2.70
C THR A 320 21.69 16.20 1.41
N LEU A 321 22.36 16.19 0.24
CA LEU A 321 21.73 16.20 -1.07
C LEU A 321 21.18 14.82 -1.48
N TYR A 322 21.83 13.76 -1.01
CA TYR A 322 21.49 12.37 -1.32
C TYR A 322 21.25 11.56 -0.03
N PRO A 323 20.27 11.93 0.79
CA PRO A 323 20.09 11.38 2.14
C PRO A 323 19.83 9.86 2.17
N THR A 324 19.30 9.29 1.09
CA THR A 324 18.99 7.86 0.98
C THR A 324 20.13 7.01 0.41
N HIS A 325 21.23 7.62 -0.04
CA HIS A 325 22.33 6.91 -0.68
C HIS A 325 23.34 6.39 0.33
N LEU A 326 23.93 5.24 0.03
CA LEU A 326 24.94 4.58 0.85
C LEU A 326 26.31 4.66 0.18
N ASP A 327 27.35 4.69 1.01
CA ASP A 327 28.69 4.32 0.56
C ASP A 327 28.83 2.78 0.44
N ALA A 328 29.93 2.31 -0.16
CA ALA A 328 30.16 0.89 -0.41
C ALA A 328 30.19 0.05 0.89
N ALA A 329 30.76 0.58 1.98
CA ALA A 329 30.86 -0.11 3.25
C ALA A 329 29.48 -0.28 3.91
N GLN A 330 28.68 0.79 3.95
CA GLN A 330 27.31 0.78 4.43
C GLN A 330 26.42 -0.14 3.57
N ALA A 331 26.59 -0.12 2.24
CA ALA A 331 25.86 -1.00 1.33
C ALA A 331 26.22 -2.47 1.59
N ARG A 332 27.49 -2.79 1.83
CA ARG A 332 27.91 -4.14 2.23
C ARG A 332 27.28 -4.55 3.56
N GLU A 333 27.37 -3.68 4.56
CA GLU A 333 26.86 -3.95 5.91
C GLU A 333 25.35 -4.17 5.91
N ILE A 334 24.57 -3.35 5.20
CA ILE A 334 23.11 -3.48 5.17
C ILE A 334 22.65 -4.77 4.48
N VAL A 335 23.40 -5.26 3.49
CA VAL A 335 23.10 -6.54 2.84
C VAL A 335 23.49 -7.71 3.73
N ALA A 336 24.64 -7.63 4.39
CA ALA A 336 25.13 -8.67 5.29
C ALA A 336 24.26 -8.81 6.54
N ARG A 337 23.85 -7.68 7.14
CA ARG A 337 23.03 -7.61 8.36
C ARG A 337 21.89 -6.60 8.16
N PRO A 338 20.81 -6.99 7.45
CA PRO A 338 19.68 -6.11 7.23
C PRO A 338 19.05 -5.69 8.56
N PRO A 339 19.01 -4.38 8.88
CA PRO A 339 18.50 -3.90 10.16
C PRO A 339 17.01 -4.22 10.29
N ARG A 340 16.64 -4.63 11.50
CA ARG A 340 15.25 -4.94 11.90
C ARG A 340 14.35 -3.71 11.84
N SER A 341 13.04 -3.89 11.92
CA SER A 341 12.07 -2.79 11.87
C SER A 341 12.17 -1.82 13.06
N ASP A 342 12.73 -2.27 14.18
CA ASP A 342 12.98 -1.47 15.40
C ASP A 342 14.34 -0.77 15.39
N GLN A 343 15.28 -1.22 14.57
CA GLN A 343 16.61 -0.63 14.42
C GLN A 343 16.59 0.57 13.46
N ASP A 344 17.43 1.55 13.75
CA ASP A 344 17.61 2.69 12.86
C ASP A 344 18.37 2.30 11.59
N LEU A 345 18.09 3.03 10.52
CA LEU A 345 18.80 2.87 9.25
C LEU A 345 20.02 3.80 9.26
N PRO A 346 21.11 3.42 8.57
CA PRO A 346 22.29 4.27 8.45
C PRO A 346 22.02 5.58 7.70
N VAL A 347 20.85 5.69 7.07
CA VAL A 347 20.37 6.81 6.27
C VAL A 347 18.97 7.21 6.68
N THR A 348 18.66 8.49 6.47
CA THR A 348 17.29 9.00 6.59
C THR A 348 16.48 8.52 5.40
N VAL A 349 15.50 7.64 5.66
CA VAL A 349 14.47 7.25 4.70
C VAL A 349 13.28 8.18 4.90
N GLY A 350 12.90 8.87 3.83
CA GLY A 350 11.70 9.70 3.75
C GLY A 350 10.43 8.90 3.54
#